data_AF-A0A919YXG2-F1
#
_entry.id   AF-A0A919YXG2-F1
#
_cell.length_a   1.000
_cell.length_b   1.000
_cell.length_c   1.000
_cell.angle_alpha   90.00
_cell.angle_beta   90.00
_cell.angle_gamma   90.00
#
_symmetry.space_group_name_H-M   'P 1'
#
loop_
_entity.id
_entity.type
_entity.pdbx_description
1 polymer ?
#
loop_
_entity_poly.entity_id
_entity_poly.type
_entity_poly.pdbx_seq_one_letter_code
_entity_poly.pdbx_strand_id
1 'polypeptide(L)'
;MEDYPEERCIRLIRAAIGIPDISVTIKKVLTWEMAARVADRFQQGRVLLVGDSARVQPPSGGLGGNTGIAEAQNLAWKLAAVLRGEAGPDLLAT
;
A
#
# COMPACT_ATOMS: atom_id res chain seq x y z
N MET A 1 -1.43 2.51 -20.91
CA MET A 1 -0.86 1.22 -21.39
C MET A 1 -0.32 1.36 -22.80
N GLU A 2 -0.99 2.15 -23.64
CA GLU A 2 -0.53 2.58 -24.98
C GLU A 2 0.92 3.11 -24.99
N ASP A 3 1.35 3.80 -23.93
CA ASP A 3 2.72 4.33 -23.87
C ASP A 3 3.80 3.26 -23.64
N TYR A 4 3.47 2.10 -23.09
CA TYR A 4 4.43 1.06 -22.71
C TYR A 4 4.12 -0.29 -23.37
N PRO A 5 4.24 -0.39 -24.70
CA PRO A 5 4.18 -1.69 -25.38
C PRO A 5 5.36 -2.57 -24.96
N GLU A 6 5.18 -3.88 -25.05
CA GLU A 6 6.14 -4.87 -24.57
C GLU A 6 7.55 -4.67 -25.15
N GLU A 7 7.63 -4.38 -26.46
CA GLU A 7 8.89 -4.10 -27.15
C GLU A 7 9.65 -2.92 -26.55
N ARG A 8 8.95 -1.84 -26.16
CA ARG A 8 9.54 -0.69 -25.49
C ARG A 8 10.08 -1.10 -24.12
N CYS A 9 9.31 -1.87 -23.35
CA CYS A 9 9.73 -2.39 -22.05
C CYS A 9 11.00 -3.26 -22.17
N ILE A 10 11.05 -4.17 -23.15
CA ILE A 10 12.21 -5.03 -23.40
C ILE A 10 13.45 -4.18 -23.73
N ARG A 11 13.32 -3.17 -24.61
CA ARG A 11 14.42 -2.25 -24.92
C ARG A 11 14.93 -1.52 -23.68
N LEU A 12 14.03 -1.00 -22.85
CA LEU A 12 14.39 -0.29 -21.61
C LEU A 12 15.08 -1.21 -20.60
N ILE A 13 14.60 -2.45 -20.44
CA ILE A 13 15.20 -3.44 -19.55
C ILE A 13 16.61 -3.81 -20.03
N ARG A 14 16.80 -4.08 -21.33
CA ARG A 14 18.13 -4.37 -21.91
C ARG A 14 19.11 -3.22 -21.69
N ALA A 15 18.65 -1.98 -21.89
CA ALA A 15 19.47 -0.79 -21.63
C ALA A 15 19.83 -0.63 -20.15
N ALA A 16 18.89 -0.88 -19.23
CA ALA A 16 19.13 -0.80 -17.79
C ALA A 16 20.07 -1.90 -17.26
N ILE A 17 19.99 -3.10 -17.81
CA ILE A 17 20.87 -4.23 -17.46
C ILE A 17 22.24 -4.10 -18.14
N GLY A 18 22.31 -3.51 -19.34
CA GLY A 18 23.53 -3.36 -20.13
C GLY A 18 23.90 -4.59 -20.98
N ILE A 19 22.98 -5.53 -21.19
CA ILE A 19 23.19 -6.72 -22.03
C ILE A 19 22.19 -6.68 -23.20
N PRO A 20 22.63 -6.41 -24.44
CA PRO A 20 21.73 -6.20 -25.58
C PRO A 20 20.81 -7.37 -25.92
N ASP A 21 21.28 -8.62 -25.77
CA ASP A 21 20.57 -9.81 -26.27
C ASP A 21 20.02 -10.71 -25.16
N ILE A 22 19.94 -10.22 -23.91
CA ILE A 22 19.35 -11.00 -22.83
C ILE A 22 17.89 -11.35 -23.16
N SER A 23 17.50 -12.59 -22.88
CA SER A 23 16.12 -13.07 -23.00
C SER A 23 15.28 -12.46 -21.88
N VAL A 24 14.20 -11.77 -22.25
CA VAL A 24 13.30 -11.08 -21.33
C VAL A 24 11.91 -11.63 -21.53
N THR A 25 11.25 -12.04 -20.44
CA THR A 25 9.83 -12.41 -20.45
C THR A 25 9.06 -11.44 -19.56
N ILE A 26 8.21 -10.61 -20.14
CA ILE A 26 7.40 -9.67 -19.39
C ILE A 26 6.22 -10.41 -18.74
N LYS A 27 6.09 -10.31 -17.42
CA LYS A 27 4.96 -10.90 -16.69
C LYS A 27 3.76 -9.96 -16.62
N LYS A 28 4.02 -8.68 -16.38
CA LYS A 28 2.99 -7.66 -16.22
C LYS A 28 3.58 -6.28 -16.42
N VAL A 29 2.80 -5.39 -17.03
CA VAL A 29 3.10 -3.96 -17.09
C VAL A 29 1.93 -3.23 -16.44
N LEU A 30 2.24 -2.39 -15.46
CA LEU A 30 1.25 -1.59 -14.73
C LEU A 30 1.76 -0.16 -14.64
N THR A 31 0.85 0.79 -14.84
CA THR A 31 1.08 2.19 -14.47
C THR A 31 0.66 2.38 -13.02
N TRP A 32 1.48 3.10 -12.26
CA TRP A 32 1.19 3.44 -10.89
C TRP A 32 1.43 4.94 -10.67
N GLU A 33 0.47 5.59 -10.02
CA GLU A 33 0.57 7.00 -9.64
C GLU A 33 1.17 7.09 -8.23
N MET A 34 2.29 7.80 -8.11
CA MET A 34 2.86 8.10 -6.81
C MET A 34 2.04 9.20 -6.14
N ALA A 35 1.64 8.97 -4.89
CA ALA A 35 0.89 9.94 -4.11
C ALA A 35 1.35 9.95 -2.65
N ALA A 36 1.08 11.07 -1.98
CA ALA A 36 1.18 11.23 -0.54
C ALA A 36 -0.15 11.80 -0.03
N ARG A 37 -1.02 10.93 0.50
CA ARG A 37 -2.37 11.29 0.94
C ARG A 37 -2.63 10.68 2.31
N VAL A 38 -3.38 11.40 3.14
CA VAL A 38 -3.78 10.94 4.48
C VAL A 38 -5.24 11.31 4.64
N ALA A 39 -6.03 10.40 5.20
CA ALA A 39 -7.44 10.64 5.50
C ALA A 39 -7.58 11.69 6.60
N ASP A 40 -8.55 12.60 6.47
CA ASP A 40 -8.85 13.59 7.52
C ASP A 40 -9.38 12.94 8.81
N ARG A 41 -9.99 11.76 8.68
CA ARG A 41 -10.55 10.97 9.78
C ARG A 41 -10.30 9.49 9.53
N PHE A 42 -9.84 8.80 10.56
CA PHE A 42 -9.54 7.36 10.51
C PHE A 42 -10.72 6.51 11.00
N GLN A 43 -11.73 7.15 11.60
CA GLN A 43 -12.92 6.49 12.12
C GLN A 43 -14.17 7.34 11.86
N GLN A 44 -15.27 6.67 11.51
CA GLN A 44 -16.61 7.22 11.51
C GLN A 44 -17.60 6.17 12.05
N GLY A 45 -18.07 6.37 13.28
CA GLY A 45 -18.93 5.39 13.96
C GLY A 45 -18.21 4.05 14.12
N ARG A 46 -18.74 3.00 13.47
CA ARG A 46 -18.18 1.64 13.49
C ARG A 46 -17.33 1.30 12.25
N VAL A 47 -17.00 2.30 11.43
CA VAL A 47 -16.13 2.16 10.26
C VAL A 47 -14.77 2.74 10.61
N LEU A 48 -13.71 1.95 10.39
CA LEU A 48 -12.32 2.35 10.67
C LEU A 48 -11.46 2.11 9.43
N LEU A 49 -10.52 3.02 9.16
CA LEU A 49 -9.61 2.99 8.02
C LEU A 49 -8.21 2.59 8.50
N VAL A 50 -7.55 1.72 7.73
CA VAL A 50 -6.15 1.30 7.93
C VAL A 50 -5.47 1.07 6.57
N GLY A 51 -4.13 1.14 6.54
CA GLY A 51 -3.34 0.96 5.33
C GLY A 51 -3.66 2.02 4.27
N ASP A 52 -3.65 1.62 2.99
CA ASP A 52 -3.86 2.54 1.86
C ASP A 52 -5.21 3.28 1.89
N SER A 53 -6.21 2.75 2.61
CA SER A 53 -7.50 3.45 2.81
C SER A 53 -7.38 4.65 3.76
N ALA A 54 -6.44 4.61 4.69
CA ALA A 54 -6.15 5.70 5.62
C ALA A 54 -5.00 6.60 5.12
N ARG A 55 -4.05 6.02 4.38
CA ARG A 55 -2.80 6.68 4.02
C ARG A 55 -2.17 6.05 2.78
N VAL A 56 -1.89 6.87 1.77
CA VAL A 56 -1.06 6.50 0.62
C VAL A 56 0.31 7.15 0.78
N GLN A 57 1.38 6.37 0.63
CA GLN A 57 2.76 6.83 0.78
C GLN A 57 3.57 6.58 -0.50
N PRO A 58 4.54 7.45 -0.82
CA PRO A 58 5.57 7.13 -1.80
C PRO A 58 6.29 5.82 -1.44
N PRO A 59 6.81 5.08 -2.44
CA PRO A 59 7.40 3.75 -2.20
C PRO A 59 8.78 3.85 -1.54
N SER A 60 9.37 5.05 -1.53
CA SER A 60 10.68 5.34 -0.93
C SER A 60 10.69 4.93 0.53
N GLY A 61 11.63 4.06 0.91
CA GLY A 61 11.77 3.54 2.26
C GLY A 61 10.86 2.35 2.60
N GLY A 62 10.02 1.89 1.66
CA GLY A 62 9.22 0.67 1.85
C GLY A 62 8.19 0.76 2.98
N LEU A 63 7.75 1.96 3.35
CA LEU A 63 6.97 2.18 4.58
C LEU A 63 5.49 1.79 4.45
N GLY A 64 4.87 1.95 3.27
CA GLY A 64 3.41 1.77 3.12
C GLY A 64 2.88 0.44 3.67
N GLY A 65 3.45 -0.68 3.22
CA GLY A 65 3.06 -2.01 3.71
C GLY A 65 3.33 -2.21 5.20
N ASN A 66 4.48 -1.74 5.70
CA ASN A 66 4.84 -1.85 7.12
C ASN A 66 3.90 -1.04 8.01
N THR A 67 3.56 0.19 7.61
CA THR A 67 2.60 1.04 8.31
C THR A 67 1.23 0.41 8.33
N GLY A 68 0.73 -0.11 7.20
CA GLY A 68 -0.58 -0.76 7.15
C GLY A 68 -0.68 -1.98 8.07
N ILE A 69 0.37 -2.80 8.16
CA ILE A 69 0.43 -3.94 9.10
C ILE A 69 0.39 -3.45 10.55
N ALA A 70 1.16 -2.41 10.88
CA ALA A 70 1.20 -1.86 12.23
C ALA A 70 -0.15 -1.24 12.64
N GLU A 71 -0.82 -0.52 11.74
CA GLU A 71 -2.17 0.03 11.97
C GLU A 71 -3.19 -1.09 12.20
N ALA A 72 -3.18 -2.14 11.38
CA ALA A 72 -4.07 -3.28 11.55
C ALA A 72 -3.80 -4.01 12.87
N GLN A 73 -2.53 -4.20 13.25
CA GLN A 73 -2.15 -4.81 14.52
C GLN A 73 -2.66 -3.97 15.70
N ASN A 74 -2.49 -2.65 15.64
CA ASN A 74 -2.94 -1.72 16.67
C ASN A 74 -4.47 -1.76 16.84
N LEU A 75 -5.22 -1.80 15.74
CA LEU A 75 -6.67 -1.87 15.77
C LEU A 75 -7.17 -3.23 16.27
N ALA A 76 -6.54 -4.33 15.87
CA ALA A 76 -7.05 -5.68 16.11
C ALA A 76 -7.26 -5.97 17.61
N TRP A 77 -6.27 -5.65 18.46
CA TRP A 77 -6.38 -5.93 19.89
C TRP A 77 -7.40 -5.02 20.58
N LYS A 78 -7.50 -3.75 20.18
CA LYS A 78 -8.47 -2.77 20.71
C LYS A 78 -9.89 -3.21 20.38
N LEU A 79 -10.12 -3.59 19.12
CA LEU A 79 -11.41 -4.09 18.66
C LEU A 79 -11.81 -5.36 19.41
N ALA A 80 -10.87 -6.27 19.63
CA ALA A 80 -11.13 -7.49 20.37
C ALA A 80 -11.49 -7.21 21.84
N ALA A 81 -10.81 -6.28 22.52
CA ALA A 81 -11.12 -5.87 23.89
C ALA A 81 -12.53 -5.24 23.99
N VAL A 82 -12.91 -4.38 23.04
CA VAL A 82 -14.25 -3.78 22.99
C VAL A 82 -15.33 -4.83 22.74
N LEU A 83 -15.11 -5.75 21.80
CA LEU A 83 -16.07 -6.82 21.50
C LEU A 83 -16.27 -7.79 22.67
N ARG A 84 -15.25 -8.01 23.51
CA ARG A 84 -15.35 -8.84 24.72
C ARG A 84 -15.91 -8.08 25.94
N GLY A 85 -16.15 -6.77 25.83
CA GLY A 85 -16.60 -5.95 26.96
C GLY A 85 -15.51 -5.64 27.98
N GLU A 86 -14.24 -5.85 27.63
CA GLU A 86 -13.08 -5.55 28.48
C GLU A 86 -12.68 -4.08 28.43
N ALA A 87 -13.12 -3.36 27.39
CA ALA A 87 -12.89 -1.94 27.20
C ALA A 87 -14.11 -1.23 26.59
N GLY A 88 -14.23 0.07 26.87
CA GLY A 88 -15.24 0.93 26.24
C GLY A 88 -14.89 1.28 24.78
N PRO A 89 -15.89 1.73 23.98
CA PRO A 89 -15.69 2.04 22.56
C PRO A 89 -14.66 3.15 22.30
N ASP A 90 -14.42 4.03 23.28
CA ASP A 90 -13.45 5.12 23.19
C ASP A 90 -12.01 4.62 23.02
N LEU A 91 -11.72 3.36 23.38
CA LEU A 91 -10.42 2.74 23.11
C LEU A 91 -10.10 2.72 21.61
N LEU A 92 -11.11 2.61 20.75
CA LEU A 92 -10.92 2.58 19.29
C LEU A 92 -10.49 3.92 18.70
N ALA A 93 -10.65 5.02 19.44
CA ALA A 93 -10.23 6.35 19.03
C ALA A 93 -8.79 6.70 19.44
N THR A 94 -8.08 5.75 20.05
CA THR A 94 -6.67 5.89 20.48
C THR A 94 -5.71 5.31 19.46
#